data_AF-A0A1F7ZWM6-F1
#
_entry.id   AF-A0A1F7ZWM6-F1
#
_cell.length_a   1.000
_cell.length_b   1.000
_cell.length_c   1.000
_cell.angle_alpha   90.00
_cell.angle_beta   90.00
_cell.angle_gamma   90.00
#
_symmetry.space_group_name_H-M   'P 1'
#
loop_
_entity.id
_entity.type
_entity.pdbx_description
1 polymer ?
#
loop_
_entity_poly.entity_id
_entity_poly.type
_entity_poly.pdbx_seq_one_letter_code
_entity_poly.pdbx_strand_id
1 'polypeptide(L)'
;MGNASKDVAVCIPHVPIPALQNATGTLHVRHARRPVASSVVTPDALRNVLSHVPLVQYQNVCPHVRIARVPCLAPRRVITFHALADVRNIYRAAINARPYVDISVDFILGQTYKEIDLDENPCIFPPCGHFLTVESMDAQMDLGKHYMLDEMGKPFSISKSSEPFSISDVPNCATCRGSLRSISRYGRLVRRALLDEATKKFILYLNQKYVPMAQELAQLVAQLPDHEGTAAAKAFQNDLTLKVQGPPDHQIRLMHQHLKKNDSTRWKDMILLRQQVTEYYQNVKVEEQPFNQVRNMVEDARRRKRKTGQFEFDETVLQTKGCIQAASLLLRLDTALIGDFLTLYKQTPGGSNKCVLHLDLQANRKEGEKLTAMAVTSQRVLQQVEGYLFRAQLCALECQSSDQPTRADDLLSEGNECIEQAQKLCATHQVHGLADEIEGTLKMLRGSTFYTPVTSEERMAVVAAMAREFRGTGHWYRCVNGHFFTIGECGGAMQISTCSECGARIGGQGHQTVAGVTRAADLEENLARLII
;
A
#
# COMPACT_ATOMS: atom_id res chain seq x y z
N MET A 1 27.06 -50.82 -46.90
CA MET A 1 28.42 -51.36 -47.14
C MET A 1 29.28 -50.28 -47.78
N GLY A 2 30.47 -50.05 -47.24
CA GLY A 2 31.62 -49.37 -47.89
C GLY A 2 31.53 -47.83 -47.95
N ASN A 3 32.27 -47.10 -47.11
CA ASN A 3 33.66 -46.66 -47.29
C ASN A 3 33.79 -45.45 -48.24
N ALA A 4 34.14 -44.28 -47.71
CA ALA A 4 35.51 -43.72 -47.60
C ALA A 4 35.82 -42.89 -48.88
N SER A 5 36.53 -41.76 -48.87
CA SER A 5 37.78 -41.40 -48.21
C SER A 5 38.13 -39.96 -48.61
N LYS A 6 38.61 -39.15 -47.64
CA LYS A 6 39.79 -38.23 -47.62
C LYS A 6 40.06 -37.27 -48.80
N ASP A 7 40.60 -36.05 -48.63
CA ASP A 7 41.94 -35.69 -48.11
C ASP A 7 42.01 -34.14 -47.90
N VAL A 8 42.54 -33.60 -46.77
CA VAL A 8 43.92 -33.09 -46.50
C VAL A 8 44.24 -31.73 -47.19
N ALA A 9 44.93 -30.71 -46.65
CA ALA A 9 45.34 -30.20 -45.33
C ALA A 9 46.15 -28.88 -45.49
N VAL A 10 46.42 -28.16 -44.38
CA VAL A 10 47.64 -27.30 -44.08
C VAL A 10 47.68 -25.88 -44.74
N CYS A 11 48.12 -24.72 -44.16
CA CYS A 11 49.05 -24.30 -43.07
C CYS A 11 48.78 -22.86 -42.52
N ILE A 12 49.45 -22.51 -41.40
CA ILE A 12 49.44 -21.24 -40.57
C ILE A 12 50.61 -20.28 -40.99
N PRO A 13 50.67 -18.96 -40.62
CA PRO A 13 51.40 -18.51 -39.38
C PRO A 13 50.96 -17.16 -38.68
N HIS A 14 51.10 -17.14 -37.33
CA HIS A 14 51.56 -16.14 -36.29
C HIS A 14 51.43 -14.58 -36.44
N VAL A 15 50.78 -13.81 -35.50
CA VAL A 15 51.23 -13.13 -34.20
C VAL A 15 52.06 -11.82 -34.42
N PRO A 16 52.03 -10.67 -33.65
CA PRO A 16 51.70 -10.41 -32.21
C PRO A 16 50.89 -9.12 -31.84
N ILE A 17 50.58 -9.01 -30.52
CA ILE A 17 50.04 -7.87 -29.74
C ILE A 17 51.16 -6.84 -29.44
N PRO A 18 50.85 -5.54 -29.21
CA PRO A 18 51.09 -4.98 -27.86
C PRO A 18 50.01 -4.03 -27.33
N ALA A 19 49.87 -4.03 -26.00
CA ALA A 19 49.06 -3.12 -25.20
C ALA A 19 49.78 -1.77 -24.98
N LEU A 20 49.02 -0.69 -24.76
CA LEU A 20 49.52 0.55 -24.14
C LEU A 20 48.40 1.31 -23.41
N GLN A 21 48.85 2.10 -22.44
CA GLN A 21 48.23 2.51 -21.19
C GLN A 21 47.46 3.84 -21.25
N ASN A 22 46.55 3.98 -20.27
CA ASN A 22 46.21 5.14 -19.43
C ASN A 22 45.82 6.53 -20.02
N ALA A 23 44.81 7.07 -19.32
CA ALA A 23 44.65 8.46 -18.88
C ALA A 23 43.67 9.38 -19.64
N THR A 24 42.53 9.61 -18.96
CA THR A 24 41.81 10.88 -18.70
C THR A 24 42.08 12.11 -19.58
N GLY A 25 40.99 12.64 -20.14
CA GLY A 25 40.90 14.01 -20.66
C GLY A 25 39.46 14.47 -20.81
N THR A 26 39.14 15.58 -20.15
CA THR A 26 37.84 16.25 -20.05
C THR A 26 37.28 16.77 -21.37
N LEU A 27 35.96 16.68 -21.47
CA LEU A 27 35.08 17.12 -22.54
C LEU A 27 35.15 18.65 -22.77
N HIS A 28 35.37 19.10 -24.00
CA HIS A 28 34.81 20.35 -24.53
C HIS A 28 34.37 20.14 -26.00
N VAL A 29 33.11 20.48 -26.24
CA VAL A 29 32.27 20.14 -27.40
C VAL A 29 32.74 20.82 -28.68
N ARG A 30 32.81 20.08 -29.81
CA ARG A 30 32.48 20.60 -31.16
C ARG A 30 31.80 19.54 -32.02
N HIS A 31 30.72 19.97 -32.67
CA HIS A 31 29.89 19.24 -33.63
C HIS A 31 30.70 18.49 -34.70
N ALA A 32 30.29 17.26 -35.02
CA ALA A 32 30.66 16.62 -36.28
C ALA A 32 29.54 15.69 -36.80
N ARG A 33 29.08 16.01 -38.01
CA ARG A 33 28.26 15.21 -38.91
C ARG A 33 29.02 13.93 -39.31
N ARG A 34 28.41 12.74 -39.23
CA ARG A 34 28.49 11.58 -40.19
C ARG A 34 27.96 10.24 -39.58
N PRO A 35 27.66 9.22 -40.42
CA PRO A 35 26.51 8.32 -40.27
C PRO A 35 26.78 7.05 -39.45
N VAL A 36 25.74 6.53 -38.79
CA VAL A 36 25.81 5.31 -37.98
C VAL A 36 25.49 4.08 -38.84
N ALA A 37 26.38 3.08 -38.79
CA ALA A 37 26.23 1.77 -39.42
C ALA A 37 25.32 0.84 -38.58
N SER A 38 24.51 -0.01 -39.24
CA SER A 38 23.70 -1.04 -38.57
C SER A 38 24.10 -2.46 -38.98
N SER A 39 24.20 -3.37 -38.03
CA SER A 39 24.31 -4.83 -38.21
C SER A 39 22.93 -5.49 -38.06
N VAL A 40 22.66 -6.54 -38.84
CA VAL A 40 21.42 -7.32 -38.83
C VAL A 40 21.74 -8.76 -38.40
N VAL A 41 20.94 -9.33 -37.50
CA VAL A 41 20.95 -10.77 -37.15
C VAL A 41 19.52 -11.29 -37.32
N THR A 42 19.36 -12.40 -38.05
CA THR A 42 18.09 -13.11 -38.25
C THR A 42 17.81 -14.12 -37.11
N PRO A 43 16.54 -14.34 -36.73
CA PRO A 43 16.19 -15.01 -35.48
C PRO A 43 15.97 -16.51 -35.67
N ASP A 44 16.34 -17.31 -34.66
CA ASP A 44 15.60 -18.53 -34.37
C ASP A 44 15.76 -19.00 -32.91
N ALA A 45 14.68 -19.65 -32.45
CA ALA A 45 14.55 -20.56 -31.30
C ALA A 45 14.12 -20.05 -29.90
N LEU A 46 12.87 -20.44 -29.56
CA LEU A 46 12.34 -21.02 -28.29
C LEU A 46 12.07 -20.07 -27.10
N ARG A 47 10.81 -19.87 -26.66
CA ARG A 47 9.88 -20.71 -25.85
C ARG A 47 10.41 -21.16 -24.46
N ASN A 48 9.68 -20.68 -23.44
CA ASN A 48 9.43 -21.21 -22.09
C ASN A 48 10.31 -20.77 -20.89
N VAL A 49 9.57 -20.60 -19.78
CA VAL A 49 9.92 -20.69 -18.34
C VAL A 49 10.05 -19.37 -17.55
N LEU A 50 9.10 -19.22 -16.61
CA LEU A 50 9.13 -18.37 -15.41
C LEU A 50 10.10 -18.96 -14.37
N SER A 51 10.99 -18.16 -13.76
CA SER A 51 11.46 -18.30 -12.36
C SER A 51 12.58 -17.30 -12.02
N HIS A 52 12.67 -16.93 -10.74
CA HIS A 52 13.57 -15.99 -10.08
C HIS A 52 15.08 -16.38 -10.11
N VAL A 53 15.96 -15.37 -10.34
CA VAL A 53 17.32 -15.03 -9.77
C VAL A 53 18.32 -16.19 -9.48
N PRO A 54 19.63 -16.18 -9.86
CA PRO A 54 20.63 -15.11 -9.57
C PRO A 54 21.72 -14.80 -10.64
N LEU A 55 22.53 -13.78 -10.34
CA LEU A 55 23.74 -13.33 -11.06
C LEU A 55 24.67 -14.48 -11.47
N VAL A 56 25.11 -14.48 -12.74
CA VAL A 56 26.39 -15.08 -13.18
C VAL A 56 27.02 -14.20 -14.28
N GLN A 57 28.29 -13.84 -14.09
CA GLN A 57 29.18 -13.20 -15.07
C GLN A 57 29.69 -14.23 -16.10
N TYR A 58 29.69 -13.95 -17.41
CA TYR A 58 30.58 -14.57 -18.42
C TYR A 58 30.66 -13.64 -19.66
N GLN A 59 31.78 -12.95 -19.90
CA GLN A 59 32.94 -13.33 -20.73
C GLN A 59 32.66 -13.55 -22.24
N ASN A 60 33.17 -12.59 -23.03
CA ASN A 60 33.66 -12.63 -24.41
C ASN A 60 33.21 -13.77 -25.35
N VAL A 61 32.38 -13.42 -26.35
CA VAL A 61 32.34 -14.11 -27.65
C VAL A 61 32.06 -13.09 -28.76
N CYS A 62 33.00 -12.94 -29.70
CA CYS A 62 32.82 -12.23 -30.97
C CYS A 62 32.84 -13.25 -32.12
N PRO A 63 31.85 -13.25 -33.04
CA PRO A 63 32.03 -13.80 -34.38
C PRO A 63 31.98 -12.69 -35.44
N HIS A 64 32.96 -12.70 -36.37
CA HIS A 64 33.01 -11.84 -37.55
C HIS A 64 31.95 -12.25 -38.58
N VAL A 65 31.13 -11.30 -39.06
CA VAL A 65 30.22 -11.47 -40.21
C VAL A 65 30.45 -10.36 -41.24
N ARG A 66 30.55 -10.72 -42.53
CA ARG A 66 30.75 -9.79 -43.66
C ARG A 66 29.48 -8.97 -43.92
N ILE A 67 29.61 -7.65 -44.13
CA ILE A 67 28.52 -6.69 -44.35
C ILE A 67 28.51 -6.21 -45.81
N ALA A 68 27.33 -6.19 -46.46
CA ALA A 68 27.08 -5.47 -47.72
C ALA A 68 26.21 -4.22 -47.46
N ARG A 69 26.47 -3.11 -48.17
CA ARG A 69 25.78 -1.81 -47.99
C ARG A 69 24.66 -1.62 -49.01
N VAL A 70 23.47 -1.21 -48.56
CA VAL A 70 22.41 -0.67 -49.45
C VAL A 70 21.83 0.61 -48.80
N PRO A 71 21.75 1.75 -49.51
CA PRO A 71 21.20 3.00 -48.98
C PRO A 71 19.66 3.01 -48.98
N CYS A 72 19.06 3.58 -47.92
CA CYS A 72 17.63 3.83 -47.77
C CYS A 72 17.32 5.32 -48.05
N LEU A 73 16.23 5.60 -48.77
CA LEU A 73 15.82 6.93 -49.27
C LEU A 73 14.51 7.46 -48.65
N ALA A 74 14.16 7.09 -47.42
CA ALA A 74 12.96 7.63 -46.76
C ALA A 74 13.31 8.34 -45.42
N PRO A 75 13.09 9.66 -45.29
CA PRO A 75 13.26 10.36 -44.03
C PRO A 75 12.12 10.01 -43.08
N ARG A 76 12.43 9.43 -41.91
CA ARG A 76 11.49 9.32 -40.78
C ARG A 76 11.75 10.50 -39.85
N ARG A 77 10.76 11.37 -39.64
CA ARG A 77 10.83 12.44 -38.64
C ARG A 77 9.86 12.18 -37.49
N VAL A 78 10.37 12.49 -36.29
CA VAL A 78 9.83 12.31 -34.93
C VAL A 78 9.95 10.90 -34.34
N ILE A 79 11.16 10.62 -33.86
CA ILE A 79 11.40 9.76 -32.71
C ILE A 79 11.34 10.69 -31.49
N THR A 80 10.60 10.28 -30.47
CA THR A 80 10.56 10.91 -29.14
C THR A 80 11.91 11.52 -28.70
N PHE A 81 11.96 12.80 -28.32
CA PHE A 81 13.08 13.38 -27.55
C PHE A 81 12.51 14.09 -26.31
N HIS A 82 13.09 14.07 -25.11
CA HIS A 82 14.45 13.75 -24.66
C HIS A 82 14.46 12.73 -23.50
N ALA A 83 15.34 11.73 -23.57
CA ALA A 83 16.00 11.17 -22.39
C ALA A 83 17.35 10.54 -22.81
N LEU A 84 18.42 10.97 -22.16
CA LEU A 84 19.76 10.38 -22.26
C LEU A 84 19.75 8.99 -21.61
N ALA A 85 19.72 7.93 -22.43
CA ALA A 85 20.23 6.61 -22.09
C ALA A 85 20.29 5.72 -23.35
N ASP A 86 21.40 5.01 -23.52
CA ASP A 86 21.70 4.06 -24.59
C ASP A 86 20.66 2.93 -24.72
N VAL A 87 19.57 3.17 -25.42
CA VAL A 87 18.70 2.08 -25.91
C VAL A 87 19.04 1.83 -27.37
N ARG A 88 19.80 0.77 -27.63
CA ARG A 88 19.97 0.19 -28.97
C ARG A 88 18.63 -0.40 -29.43
N ASN A 89 17.76 0.44 -29.97
CA ASN A 89 16.54 -0.02 -30.62
C ASN A 89 16.89 -0.73 -31.94
N ILE A 90 16.57 -2.02 -32.02
CA ILE A 90 16.58 -2.78 -33.26
C ILE A 90 15.31 -2.39 -34.04
N TYR A 91 15.47 -1.76 -35.20
CA TYR A 91 14.35 -1.46 -36.08
C TYR A 91 14.16 -2.59 -37.09
N ARG A 92 12.97 -3.21 -37.12
CA ARG A 92 12.57 -4.02 -38.28
C ARG A 92 12.27 -3.07 -39.44
N ALA A 93 13.15 -3.03 -40.44
CA ALA A 93 12.88 -2.38 -41.71
C ALA A 93 11.88 -3.25 -42.49
N ALA A 94 10.62 -2.82 -42.58
CA ALA A 94 9.65 -3.42 -43.47
C ALA A 94 9.99 -3.04 -44.92
N ILE A 95 10.41 -4.01 -45.73
CA ILE A 95 10.82 -3.81 -47.14
C ILE A 95 9.59 -3.80 -48.08
N ASN A 96 8.37 -3.83 -47.54
CA ASN A 96 7.11 -3.70 -48.29
C ASN A 96 6.36 -2.46 -47.78
N ALA A 97 6.61 -1.30 -48.40
CA ALA A 97 6.02 -0.02 -48.01
C ALA A 97 4.56 0.19 -48.48
N ARG A 98 3.95 -0.79 -49.17
CA ARG A 98 2.63 -0.63 -49.80
C ARG A 98 1.40 -0.76 -48.88
N PRO A 99 1.38 -1.46 -47.72
CA PRO A 99 0.15 -1.60 -46.95
C PRO A 99 -0.10 -0.49 -45.90
N TYR A 100 0.85 0.44 -45.69
CA TYR A 100 0.75 1.45 -44.63
C TYR A 100 0.15 2.79 -45.08
N VAL A 101 0.06 3.02 -46.38
CA VAL A 101 -0.24 4.32 -46.99
C VAL A 101 -1.74 4.64 -46.95
N ASP A 102 -2.57 3.60 -47.05
CA ASP A 102 -4.04 3.68 -47.02
C ASP A 102 -4.63 3.45 -45.62
N ILE A 103 -3.79 3.33 -44.59
CA ILE A 103 -4.28 3.21 -43.22
C ILE A 103 -4.92 4.55 -42.82
N SER A 104 -6.16 4.51 -42.35
CA SER A 104 -6.80 5.66 -41.68
C SER A 104 -6.11 5.90 -40.35
N VAL A 105 -5.53 7.09 -40.20
CA VAL A 105 -4.74 7.47 -39.00
C VAL A 105 -5.31 8.70 -38.31
N ASP A 106 -6.24 9.40 -38.94
CA ASP A 106 -7.02 10.46 -38.32
C ASP A 106 -8.50 10.06 -38.22
N PHE A 107 -8.99 9.93 -36.99
CA PHE A 107 -10.38 9.62 -36.71
C PHE A 107 -11.28 10.86 -36.67
N ILE A 108 -10.70 12.07 -36.71
CA ILE A 108 -11.47 13.31 -36.70
C ILE A 108 -11.95 13.64 -38.12
N LEU A 109 -11.03 13.73 -39.08
CA LEU A 109 -11.34 14.04 -40.48
C LEU A 109 -11.38 12.80 -41.38
N GLY A 110 -11.08 11.61 -40.85
CA GLY A 110 -11.09 10.36 -41.61
C GLY A 110 -9.92 10.19 -42.57
N GLN A 111 -8.87 10.99 -42.43
CA GLN A 111 -7.74 11.02 -43.36
C GLN A 111 -6.84 9.78 -43.22
N THR A 112 -6.27 9.37 -44.35
CA THR A 112 -5.29 8.28 -44.41
C THR A 112 -3.86 8.82 -44.26
N TYR A 113 -2.91 7.94 -43.94
CA TYR A 113 -1.51 8.33 -43.72
C TYR A 113 -0.88 9.09 -44.91
N LYS A 114 -1.35 8.85 -46.13
CA LYS A 114 -0.87 9.53 -47.34
C LYS A 114 -1.42 10.95 -47.53
N GLU A 115 -2.56 11.23 -46.91
CA GLU A 115 -3.29 12.49 -47.06
C GLU A 115 -2.83 13.54 -46.04
N ILE A 116 -2.03 13.13 -45.05
CA ILE A 116 -1.67 13.96 -43.90
C ILE A 116 -0.27 14.54 -44.08
N ASP A 117 -0.16 15.84 -43.84
CA ASP A 117 1.12 16.49 -43.67
C ASP A 117 1.70 16.16 -42.29
N LEU A 118 2.78 15.39 -42.26
CA LEU A 118 3.45 14.95 -41.03
C LEU A 118 4.26 16.07 -40.36
N ASP A 119 4.59 17.15 -41.08
CA ASP A 119 5.25 18.33 -40.49
C ASP A 119 4.22 19.19 -39.72
N GLU A 120 2.95 19.16 -40.12
CA GLU A 120 1.85 19.86 -39.44
C GLU A 120 1.18 19.00 -38.36
N ASN A 121 0.77 17.77 -38.67
CA ASN A 121 0.09 16.85 -37.75
C ASN A 121 0.80 15.48 -37.69
N PRO A 122 1.86 15.35 -36.88
CA PRO A 122 2.66 14.12 -36.82
C PRO A 122 1.87 12.94 -36.24
N CYS A 123 2.34 11.72 -36.52
CA CYS A 123 1.74 10.49 -35.99
C CYS A 123 2.46 9.96 -34.73
N ILE A 124 1.69 9.35 -33.83
CA ILE A 124 2.16 8.59 -32.67
C ILE A 124 2.09 7.10 -33.00
N PHE A 125 3.16 6.36 -32.72
CA PHE A 125 3.28 4.93 -32.99
C PHE A 125 3.30 4.10 -31.69
N PRO A 126 2.15 3.53 -31.28
CA PRO A 126 2.08 2.64 -30.13
C PRO A 126 2.77 1.29 -30.41
N PRO A 127 3.14 0.52 -29.36
CA PRO A 127 3.74 -0.81 -29.53
C PRO A 127 2.86 -1.81 -30.28
N CYS A 128 1.53 -1.61 -30.24
CA CYS A 128 0.58 -2.46 -30.95
C CYS A 128 0.58 -2.25 -32.48
N GLY A 129 1.29 -1.23 -32.98
CA GLY A 129 1.43 -0.96 -34.41
C GLY A 129 0.30 -0.14 -35.04
N HIS A 130 -0.81 0.12 -34.32
CA HIS A 130 -1.90 0.99 -34.79
C HIS A 130 -1.59 2.45 -34.44
N PHE A 131 -1.01 3.18 -35.40
CA PHE A 131 -0.61 4.58 -35.22
C PHE A 131 -1.73 5.54 -35.62
N LEU A 132 -1.79 6.69 -34.94
CA LEU A 132 -2.76 7.76 -35.18
C LEU A 132 -2.06 9.11 -35.20
N THR A 133 -2.70 10.14 -35.76
CA THR A 133 -2.24 11.53 -35.60
C THR A 133 -2.17 11.92 -34.12
N VAL A 134 -1.35 12.92 -33.81
CA VAL A 134 -1.25 13.49 -32.46
C VAL A 134 -2.62 13.98 -32.00
N GLU A 135 -3.38 14.66 -32.85
CA GLU A 135 -4.71 15.15 -32.52
C GLU A 135 -5.68 14.02 -32.17
N SER A 136 -5.76 12.98 -33.01
CA SER A 136 -6.62 11.82 -32.76
C SER A 136 -6.22 11.07 -31.48
N MET A 137 -4.93 10.87 -31.26
CA MET A 137 -4.44 10.17 -30.07
C MET A 137 -4.60 11.03 -28.79
N ASP A 138 -4.40 12.35 -28.86
CA ASP A 138 -4.59 13.26 -27.74
C ASP A 138 -6.06 13.35 -27.34
N ALA A 139 -6.97 13.35 -28.32
CA ALA A 139 -8.41 13.25 -28.08
C ALA A 139 -8.79 11.91 -27.43
N GLN A 140 -8.28 10.79 -27.96
CA GLN A 140 -8.51 9.46 -27.38
C GLN A 140 -7.98 9.34 -25.95
N MET A 141 -6.84 9.99 -25.66
CA MET A 141 -6.20 10.00 -24.34
C MET A 141 -6.72 11.12 -23.43
N ASP A 142 -7.76 11.85 -23.84
CA ASP A 142 -8.41 12.93 -23.09
C ASP A 142 -7.41 14.00 -22.58
N LEU A 143 -6.36 14.29 -23.36
CA LEU A 143 -5.23 15.11 -22.90
C LEU A 143 -5.65 16.50 -22.42
N GLY A 144 -6.64 17.11 -23.09
CA GLY A 144 -7.16 18.44 -22.76
C GLY A 144 -7.86 18.52 -21.40
N LYS A 145 -8.31 17.41 -20.81
CA LYS A 145 -8.86 17.41 -19.43
C LYS A 145 -7.77 17.59 -18.37
N HIS A 146 -6.53 17.20 -18.68
CA HIS A 146 -5.43 17.11 -17.72
C HIS A 146 -4.37 18.21 -17.89
N TYR A 147 -4.39 18.91 -19.03
CA TYR A 147 -3.46 19.98 -19.37
C TYR A 147 -4.21 21.20 -19.89
N MET A 148 -3.68 22.39 -19.60
CA MET A 148 -4.08 23.58 -20.33
C MET A 148 -3.34 23.58 -21.67
N LEU A 149 -4.13 23.62 -22.75
CA LEU A 149 -3.64 23.63 -24.12
C LEU A 149 -3.54 25.09 -24.61
N ASP A 150 -2.55 25.38 -25.43
CA ASP A 150 -2.46 26.66 -26.14
C ASP A 150 -3.36 26.69 -27.39
N GLU A 151 -3.35 27.81 -28.12
CA GLU A 151 -4.12 28.00 -29.36
C GLU A 151 -3.75 26.98 -30.47
N MET A 152 -2.60 26.33 -30.36
CA MET A 152 -2.11 25.30 -31.28
C MET A 152 -2.34 23.88 -30.73
N GLY A 153 -3.13 23.72 -29.67
CA GLY A 153 -3.44 22.41 -29.07
C GLY A 153 -2.28 21.77 -28.29
N LYS A 154 -1.21 22.52 -28.01
CA LYS A 154 -0.03 22.01 -27.30
C LYS A 154 -0.15 22.27 -25.79
N PRO A 155 0.13 21.25 -24.96
CA PRO A 155 0.05 21.41 -23.51
C PRO A 155 1.17 22.30 -22.98
N PHE A 156 0.82 23.40 -22.32
CA PHE A 156 1.79 24.34 -21.71
C PHE A 156 1.80 24.28 -20.18
N SER A 157 0.73 23.84 -19.55
CA SER A 157 0.66 23.71 -18.09
C SER A 157 -0.34 22.64 -17.63
N ILE A 158 -0.27 22.33 -16.34
CA ILE A 158 -1.06 21.28 -15.70
C ILE A 158 -2.43 21.86 -15.32
N SER A 159 -3.51 21.17 -15.67
CA SER A 159 -4.84 21.55 -15.17
C SER A 159 -4.97 21.25 -13.67
N LYS A 160 -5.65 22.13 -12.93
CA LYS A 160 -5.99 21.95 -11.51
C LYS A 160 -6.87 20.72 -11.25
N SER A 161 -7.50 20.16 -12.29
CA SER A 161 -8.29 18.91 -12.26
C SER A 161 -7.51 17.64 -11.91
N SER A 162 -6.23 17.75 -11.53
CA SER A 162 -5.38 16.63 -11.12
C SER A 162 -5.73 16.10 -9.70
N GLU A 163 -6.99 16.22 -9.29
CA GLU A 163 -7.48 15.73 -7.99
C GLU A 163 -7.25 14.21 -7.88
N PRO A 164 -7.01 13.68 -6.67
CA PRO A 164 -6.87 12.24 -6.44
C PRO A 164 -8.07 11.48 -7.01
N PHE A 165 -7.83 10.36 -7.69
CA PHE A 165 -8.86 9.51 -8.29
C PHE A 165 -9.66 10.12 -9.46
N SER A 166 -9.28 11.31 -9.93
CA SER A 166 -9.92 11.99 -11.08
C SER A 166 -9.72 11.30 -12.43
N ILE A 167 -8.76 10.37 -12.53
CA ILE A 167 -8.49 9.62 -13.76
C ILE A 167 -9.17 8.25 -13.64
N SER A 168 -10.25 8.08 -14.40
CA SER A 168 -11.10 6.88 -14.37
C SER A 168 -10.40 5.67 -14.96
N ASP A 169 -9.70 5.79 -16.10
CA ASP A 169 -8.85 4.74 -16.66
C ASP A 169 -7.94 5.28 -17.77
N VAL A 170 -6.79 4.63 -17.98
CA VAL A 170 -5.95 4.91 -19.16
C VAL A 170 -6.60 4.28 -20.39
N PRO A 171 -6.94 5.05 -21.44
CA PRO A 171 -7.53 4.50 -22.65
C PRO A 171 -6.65 3.45 -23.32
N ASN A 172 -7.29 2.41 -23.86
CA ASN A 172 -6.64 1.39 -24.68
C ASN A 172 -6.73 1.78 -26.16
N CYS A 173 -5.90 1.16 -27.01
CA CYS A 173 -5.92 1.36 -28.46
C CYS A 173 -7.34 1.13 -29.03
N ALA A 174 -7.86 2.08 -29.80
CA ALA A 174 -9.19 1.99 -30.38
C ALA A 174 -9.34 0.81 -31.37
N THR A 175 -8.26 0.41 -32.04
CA THR A 175 -8.28 -0.65 -33.05
C THR A 175 -8.17 -2.05 -32.44
N CYS A 176 -7.23 -2.28 -31.51
CA CYS A 176 -6.94 -3.62 -31.00
C CYS A 176 -7.11 -3.78 -29.48
N ARG A 177 -7.52 -2.73 -28.77
CA ARG A 177 -7.59 -2.67 -27.30
C ARG A 177 -6.25 -2.94 -26.59
N GLY A 178 -5.14 -2.89 -27.33
CA GLY A 178 -3.79 -2.99 -26.77
C GLY A 178 -3.44 -1.80 -25.88
N SER A 179 -2.55 -2.02 -24.91
CA SER A 179 -2.15 -1.02 -23.92
C SER A 179 -1.45 0.19 -24.56
N LEU A 180 -1.87 1.39 -24.16
CA LEU A 180 -1.22 2.67 -24.49
C LEU A 180 -0.34 3.21 -23.35
N ARG A 181 -0.19 2.46 -22.26
CA ARG A 181 0.51 2.89 -21.02
C ARG A 181 1.99 3.24 -21.24
N SER A 182 2.63 2.69 -22.28
CA SER A 182 4.06 2.87 -22.53
C SER A 182 4.41 4.13 -23.34
N ILE A 183 3.41 4.90 -23.79
CA ILE A 183 3.65 6.08 -24.62
C ILE A 183 4.14 7.24 -23.75
N SER A 184 5.38 7.70 -23.99
CA SER A 184 6.03 8.73 -23.17
C SER A 184 5.26 10.06 -23.10
N ARG A 185 4.58 10.46 -24.18
CA ARG A 185 3.75 11.68 -24.24
C ARG A 185 2.70 11.69 -23.13
N TYR A 186 2.06 10.54 -22.88
CA TYR A 186 1.00 10.39 -21.87
C TYR A 186 1.53 9.91 -20.52
N GLY A 187 2.84 9.84 -20.33
CA GLY A 187 3.46 9.19 -19.18
C GLY A 187 3.02 9.75 -17.82
N ARG A 188 2.70 11.05 -17.73
CA ARG A 188 2.19 11.66 -16.49
C ARG A 188 0.76 11.21 -16.18
N LEU A 189 -0.14 11.29 -17.16
CA LEU A 189 -1.53 10.82 -17.07
C LEU A 189 -1.57 9.34 -16.69
N VAL A 190 -0.79 8.53 -17.40
CA VAL A 190 -0.68 7.09 -17.14
C VAL A 190 -0.19 6.82 -15.71
N ARG A 191 0.91 7.47 -15.28
CA ARG A 191 1.46 7.25 -13.92
C ARG A 191 0.50 7.71 -12.83
N ARG A 192 -0.26 8.79 -13.05
CA ARG A 192 -1.30 9.24 -12.12
C ARG A 192 -2.42 8.21 -12.01
N ALA A 193 -2.95 7.74 -13.14
CA ALA A 193 -3.97 6.69 -13.17
C ALA A 193 -3.50 5.41 -12.46
N LEU A 194 -2.25 4.97 -12.71
CA LEU A 194 -1.66 3.80 -12.06
C LEU A 194 -1.52 3.99 -10.54
N LEU A 195 -1.17 5.20 -10.09
CA LEU A 195 -1.03 5.52 -8.68
C LEU A 195 -2.40 5.52 -7.98
N ASP A 196 -3.41 6.08 -8.63
CA ASP A 196 -4.79 6.06 -8.14
C ASP A 196 -5.33 4.60 -8.11
N GLU A 197 -5.05 3.79 -9.14
CA GLU A 197 -5.38 2.35 -9.18
C GLU A 197 -4.71 1.58 -8.02
N ALA A 198 -3.43 1.85 -7.75
CA ALA A 198 -2.69 1.25 -6.64
C ALA A 198 -3.27 1.64 -5.28
N THR A 199 -3.63 2.92 -5.08
CA THR A 199 -4.27 3.38 -3.85
C THR A 199 -5.66 2.77 -3.67
N LYS A 200 -6.45 2.60 -4.74
CA LYS A 200 -7.74 1.88 -4.69
C LYS A 200 -7.56 0.44 -4.20
N LYS A 201 -6.61 -0.29 -4.79
CA LYS A 201 -6.27 -1.67 -4.37
C LYS A 201 -5.80 -1.72 -2.92
N PHE A 202 -5.03 -0.72 -2.49
CA PHE A 202 -4.60 -0.59 -1.11
C PHE A 202 -5.79 -0.41 -0.15
N ILE A 203 -6.74 0.48 -0.44
CA ILE A 203 -7.96 0.69 0.37
C ILE A 203 -8.77 -0.60 0.52
N LEU A 204 -8.93 -1.37 -0.57
CA LEU A 204 -9.61 -2.67 -0.53
C LEU A 204 -8.85 -3.66 0.37
N TYR A 205 -7.53 -3.75 0.20
CA TYR A 205 -6.67 -4.60 1.02
C TYR A 205 -6.80 -4.28 2.52
N LEU A 206 -6.87 -2.99 2.89
CA LEU A 206 -6.98 -2.58 4.30
C LEU A 206 -8.16 -3.27 4.99
N ASN A 207 -9.35 -3.18 4.41
CA ASN A 207 -10.58 -3.67 5.04
C ASN A 207 -10.71 -5.19 4.91
N GLN A 208 -10.33 -5.76 3.76
CA GLN A 208 -10.36 -7.21 3.53
C GLN A 208 -9.48 -7.97 4.53
N LYS A 209 -8.35 -7.39 4.95
CA LYS A 209 -7.47 -7.99 5.96
C LYS A 209 -7.90 -7.66 7.38
N TYR A 210 -8.30 -6.43 7.66
CA TYR A 210 -8.65 -6.00 9.02
C TYR A 210 -9.88 -6.73 9.59
N VAL A 211 -10.96 -6.83 8.81
CA VAL A 211 -12.26 -7.34 9.30
C VAL A 211 -12.16 -8.76 9.85
N PRO A 212 -11.58 -9.75 9.13
CA PRO A 212 -11.42 -11.10 9.66
C PRO A 212 -10.59 -11.15 10.94
N MET A 213 -9.47 -10.41 10.99
CA MET A 213 -8.62 -10.39 12.18
C MET A 213 -9.32 -9.78 13.41
N ALA A 214 -10.15 -8.75 13.20
CA ALA A 214 -10.93 -8.15 14.27
C ALA A 214 -12.03 -9.09 14.80
N GLN A 215 -12.69 -9.84 13.90
CA GLN A 215 -13.69 -10.84 14.28
C GLN A 215 -13.06 -12.04 15.00
N GLU A 216 -11.93 -12.53 14.49
CA GLU A 216 -11.16 -13.62 15.10
C GLU A 216 -10.68 -13.23 16.50
N LEU A 217 -10.17 -12.01 16.69
CA LEU A 217 -9.78 -11.54 18.02
C LEU A 217 -10.94 -11.56 19.00
N ALA A 218 -12.12 -11.06 18.59
CA ALA A 218 -13.29 -11.05 19.46
C ALA A 218 -13.71 -12.47 19.90
N GLN A 219 -13.66 -13.43 18.97
CA GLN A 219 -13.95 -14.84 19.25
C GLN A 219 -12.92 -15.45 20.20
N LEU A 220 -11.62 -15.24 19.94
CA LEU A 220 -10.55 -15.77 20.77
C LEU A 220 -10.60 -15.20 22.19
N VAL A 221 -10.83 -13.89 22.35
CA VAL A 221 -10.95 -13.25 23.67
C VAL A 221 -12.14 -13.80 24.45
N ALA A 222 -13.27 -14.05 23.78
CA ALA A 222 -14.46 -14.64 24.42
C ALA A 222 -14.22 -16.08 24.90
N GLN A 223 -13.31 -16.84 24.27
CA GLN A 223 -12.98 -18.21 24.63
C GLN A 223 -11.92 -18.33 25.74
N LEU A 224 -11.21 -17.25 26.09
CA LEU A 224 -10.16 -17.28 27.13
C LEU A 224 -10.67 -17.76 28.50
N PRO A 225 -11.88 -17.37 28.98
CA PRO A 225 -12.40 -17.86 30.25
C PRO A 225 -12.75 -19.36 30.25
N ASP A 226 -13.15 -19.93 29.11
CA ASP A 226 -13.66 -21.31 28.98
C ASP A 226 -12.56 -22.38 29.00
N HIS A 227 -11.31 -21.98 28.79
CA HIS A 227 -10.17 -22.88 28.98
C HIS A 227 -9.91 -23.07 30.49
N GLU A 228 -10.46 -24.15 31.05
CA GLU A 228 -10.31 -24.54 32.47
C GLU A 228 -8.86 -24.38 32.97
N GLY A 229 -8.61 -23.31 33.75
CA GLY A 229 -7.29 -22.79 34.11
C GLY A 229 -6.45 -23.66 35.06
N THR A 230 -6.79 -24.93 35.26
CA THR A 230 -6.11 -25.77 36.27
C THR A 230 -4.70 -26.21 35.86
N ALA A 231 -4.46 -26.42 34.56
CA ALA A 231 -3.13 -26.80 34.05
C ALA A 231 -2.22 -25.57 33.89
N ALA A 232 -2.73 -24.47 33.36
CA ALA A 232 -1.96 -23.24 33.12
C ALA A 232 -1.55 -22.53 34.43
N ALA A 233 -2.38 -22.57 35.48
CA ALA A 233 -2.02 -22.02 36.79
C ALA A 233 -0.79 -22.71 37.43
N LYS A 234 -0.53 -23.98 37.10
CA LYS A 234 0.68 -24.68 37.55
C LYS A 234 1.97 -24.06 37.01
N ALA A 235 1.89 -23.25 35.95
CA ALA A 235 3.06 -22.55 35.43
C ALA A 235 3.74 -21.63 36.44
N PHE A 236 3.01 -21.17 37.46
CA PHE A 236 3.50 -20.23 38.47
C PHE A 236 4.02 -20.90 39.74
N GLN A 237 4.07 -22.23 39.83
CA GLN A 237 4.48 -22.98 41.02
C GLN A 237 5.98 -23.38 41.01
N ASN A 238 6.87 -22.43 40.70
CA ASN A 238 8.27 -22.72 40.37
C ASN A 238 9.33 -21.92 41.14
N ASP A 239 9.01 -21.23 42.25
CA ASP A 239 9.98 -20.45 43.06
C ASP A 239 10.93 -19.53 42.26
N LEU A 240 10.43 -19.00 41.15
CA LEU A 240 11.17 -18.16 40.22
C LEU A 240 10.70 -16.70 40.35
N THR A 241 11.60 -15.74 40.15
CA THR A 241 11.21 -14.34 39.90
C THR A 241 11.04 -14.11 38.40
N LEU A 242 9.83 -13.79 37.95
CA LEU A 242 9.54 -13.43 36.57
C LEU A 242 9.43 -11.90 36.43
N LYS A 243 10.33 -11.31 35.65
CA LYS A 243 10.32 -9.87 35.34
C LYS A 243 9.83 -9.65 33.91
N VAL A 244 8.65 -9.07 33.75
CA VAL A 244 8.04 -8.72 32.48
C VAL A 244 8.21 -7.23 32.25
N GLN A 245 9.20 -6.85 31.44
CA GLN A 245 9.58 -5.46 31.17
C GLN A 245 10.10 -5.31 29.73
N GLY A 246 10.27 -4.07 29.26
CA GLY A 246 10.81 -3.77 27.93
C GLY A 246 9.73 -3.75 26.83
N PRO A 247 10.09 -3.97 25.55
CA PRO A 247 9.16 -3.83 24.43
C PRO A 247 7.98 -4.82 24.49
N PRO A 248 6.76 -4.45 24.00
CA PRO A 248 5.59 -5.33 24.06
C PRO A 248 5.81 -6.72 23.45
N ASP A 249 6.48 -6.81 22.28
CA ASP A 249 6.82 -8.08 21.64
C ASP A 249 7.68 -9.01 22.50
N HIS A 250 8.55 -8.43 23.33
CA HIS A 250 9.39 -9.18 24.25
C HIS A 250 8.57 -9.70 25.44
N GLN A 251 7.74 -8.83 26.03
CA GLN A 251 6.86 -9.18 27.14
C GLN A 251 5.92 -10.34 26.78
N ILE A 252 5.20 -10.23 25.64
CA ILE A 252 4.28 -11.27 25.19
C ILE A 252 5.01 -12.60 24.95
N ARG A 253 6.21 -12.55 24.36
CA ARG A 253 7.02 -13.75 24.10
C ARG A 253 7.47 -14.43 25.41
N LEU A 254 7.89 -13.65 26.40
CA LEU A 254 8.27 -14.17 27.71
C LEU A 254 7.10 -14.85 28.40
N MET A 255 5.94 -14.18 28.47
CA MET A 255 4.73 -14.75 29.08
C MET A 255 4.28 -16.02 28.35
N HIS A 256 4.28 -16.01 27.01
CA HIS A 256 3.92 -17.17 26.20
C HIS A 256 4.87 -18.35 26.46
N GLN A 257 6.19 -18.12 26.48
CA GLN A 257 7.17 -19.17 26.77
C GLN A 257 6.97 -19.77 28.17
N HIS A 258 6.57 -18.94 29.14
CA HIS A 258 6.29 -19.38 30.50
C HIS A 258 5.06 -20.29 30.56
N LEU A 259 3.96 -19.90 29.91
CA LEU A 259 2.73 -20.69 29.87
C LEU A 259 2.87 -21.97 29.03
N LYS A 260 3.57 -21.90 27.89
CA LYS A 260 3.69 -22.99 26.91
C LYS A 260 4.22 -24.30 27.50
N LYS A 261 4.98 -24.25 28.60
CA LYS A 261 5.49 -25.44 29.29
C LYS A 261 4.37 -26.31 29.87
N ASN A 262 3.25 -25.70 30.29
CA ASN A 262 2.14 -26.37 30.96
C ASN A 262 0.86 -26.36 30.12
N ASP A 263 0.67 -25.31 29.31
CA ASP A 263 -0.45 -25.21 28.37
C ASP A 263 0.06 -24.59 27.06
N SER A 264 0.34 -25.47 26.09
CA SER A 264 0.84 -25.06 24.77
C SER A 264 -0.26 -24.57 23.82
N THR A 265 -1.52 -24.75 24.18
CA THR A 265 -2.67 -24.52 23.31
C THR A 265 -3.38 -23.20 23.59
N ARG A 266 -3.46 -22.75 24.86
CA ARG A 266 -4.23 -21.57 25.28
C ARG A 266 -3.95 -20.31 24.46
N TRP A 267 -2.67 -20.01 24.21
CA TRP A 267 -2.25 -18.79 23.49
C TRP A 267 -1.88 -19.06 22.03
N LYS A 268 -1.98 -20.29 21.54
CA LYS A 268 -1.49 -20.67 20.22
C LYS A 268 -2.10 -19.81 19.11
N ASP A 269 -3.42 -19.74 19.08
CA ASP A 269 -4.16 -19.04 18.03
C ASP A 269 -4.08 -17.51 18.21
N MET A 270 -4.08 -17.03 19.46
CA MET A 270 -3.90 -15.60 19.74
C MET A 270 -2.50 -15.09 19.35
N ILE A 271 -1.46 -15.91 19.51
CA ILE A 271 -0.10 -15.58 19.06
C ILE A 271 0.02 -15.63 17.53
N LEU A 272 -0.68 -16.58 16.87
CA LEU A 272 -0.75 -16.63 15.41
C LEU A 272 -1.43 -15.36 14.86
N LEU A 273 -2.58 -14.98 15.43
CA LEU A 273 -3.29 -13.77 15.07
C LEU A 273 -2.41 -12.54 15.29
N ARG A 274 -1.69 -12.46 16.42
CA ARG A 274 -0.75 -11.36 16.68
C ARG A 274 0.31 -11.22 15.60
N GLN A 275 0.87 -12.33 15.10
CA GLN A 275 1.82 -12.30 14.00
C GLN A 275 1.20 -11.75 12.71
N GLN A 276 -0.02 -12.18 12.38
CA GLN A 276 -0.76 -11.68 11.22
C GLN A 276 -1.06 -10.18 11.32
N VAL A 277 -1.48 -9.71 12.51
CA VAL A 277 -1.74 -8.28 12.74
C VAL A 277 -0.44 -7.48 12.67
N THR A 278 0.69 -7.99 13.19
CA THR A 278 1.99 -7.34 13.05
C THR A 278 2.42 -7.23 11.59
N GLU A 279 2.28 -8.30 10.80
CA GLU A 279 2.58 -8.28 9.36
C GLU A 279 1.69 -7.26 8.62
N TYR A 280 0.39 -7.29 8.90
CA TYR A 280 -0.56 -6.33 8.37
C TYR A 280 -0.15 -4.89 8.74
N TYR A 281 0.19 -4.63 10.01
CA TYR A 281 0.66 -3.32 10.49
C TYR A 281 1.87 -2.82 9.69
N GLN A 282 2.86 -3.68 9.42
CA GLN A 282 4.02 -3.30 8.61
C GLN A 282 3.62 -2.90 7.19
N ASN A 283 2.71 -3.65 6.56
CA ASN A 283 2.28 -3.42 5.18
C ASN A 283 1.38 -2.18 5.01
N VAL A 284 0.77 -1.69 6.07
CA VAL A 284 -0.16 -0.54 6.02
C VAL A 284 0.42 0.77 6.55
N LYS A 285 1.70 0.74 6.95
CA LYS A 285 2.46 1.92 7.37
C LYS A 285 2.40 3.02 6.32
N VAL A 286 2.47 4.26 6.79
CA VAL A 286 2.39 5.45 5.94
C VAL A 286 3.46 5.41 4.85
N GLU A 287 4.67 4.95 5.19
CA GLU A 287 5.82 4.85 4.29
C GLU A 287 5.60 3.83 3.15
N GLU A 288 4.81 2.79 3.40
CA GLU A 288 4.52 1.71 2.44
C GLU A 288 3.37 2.06 1.48
N GLN A 289 2.69 3.18 1.71
CA GLN A 289 1.57 3.59 0.85
C GLN A 289 2.07 4.02 -0.53
N PRO A 290 1.30 3.76 -1.61
CA PRO A 290 1.73 4.02 -3.00
C PRO A 290 2.29 5.43 -3.23
N PHE A 291 1.62 6.45 -2.68
CA PHE A 291 2.03 7.85 -2.81
C PHE A 291 3.38 8.13 -2.12
N ASN A 292 3.61 7.57 -0.93
CA ASN A 292 4.86 7.75 -0.21
C ASN A 292 6.00 6.97 -0.84
N GLN A 293 5.75 5.78 -1.39
CA GLN A 293 6.75 5.06 -2.17
C GLN A 293 7.20 5.88 -3.39
N VAL A 294 6.25 6.48 -4.13
CA VAL A 294 6.58 7.38 -5.26
C VAL A 294 7.34 8.62 -4.78
N ARG A 295 6.92 9.26 -3.67
CA ARG A 295 7.67 10.39 -3.07
C ARG A 295 9.11 9.98 -2.77
N ASN A 296 9.32 8.85 -2.10
CA ASN A 296 10.64 8.37 -1.71
C ASN A 296 11.52 8.13 -2.95
N MET A 297 10.97 7.51 -4.01
CA MET A 297 11.67 7.32 -5.28
C MET A 297 12.05 8.65 -5.95
N VAL A 298 11.16 9.64 -5.91
CA VAL A 298 11.40 10.98 -6.48
C VAL A 298 12.46 11.73 -5.69
N GLU A 299 12.38 11.72 -4.36
CA GLU A 299 13.35 12.36 -3.47
C GLU A 299 14.74 11.72 -3.62
N ASP A 300 14.84 10.40 -3.71
CA ASP A 300 16.11 9.71 -3.97
C ASP A 300 16.70 10.10 -5.34
N ALA A 301 15.87 10.18 -6.38
CA ALA A 301 16.31 10.63 -7.70
C ALA A 301 16.78 12.09 -7.69
N ARG A 302 16.14 12.96 -6.90
CA ARG A 302 16.55 14.37 -6.72
C ARG A 302 17.88 14.49 -5.98
N ARG A 303 18.05 13.75 -4.89
CA ARG A 303 19.30 13.68 -4.12
C ARG A 303 20.47 13.29 -5.02
N ARG A 304 20.31 12.26 -5.85
CA ARG A 304 21.33 11.83 -6.83
C ARG A 304 21.65 12.91 -7.88
N LYS A 305 20.65 13.70 -8.28
CA LYS A 305 20.79 14.78 -9.27
C LYS A 305 21.15 16.15 -8.67
N ARG A 306 21.40 16.24 -7.36
CA ARG A 306 21.72 17.48 -6.62
C ARG A 306 20.72 18.62 -6.89
N LYS A 307 19.44 18.28 -7.07
CA LYS A 307 18.38 19.27 -7.28
C LYS A 307 17.85 19.77 -5.93
N THR A 308 17.60 21.07 -5.84
CA THR A 308 16.98 21.72 -4.66
C THR A 308 15.44 21.68 -4.76
N GLY A 309 14.78 21.67 -3.60
CA GLY A 309 13.32 21.67 -3.44
C GLY A 309 12.71 20.33 -2.97
N GLN A 310 11.51 20.39 -2.38
CA GLN A 310 10.76 19.23 -1.85
C GLN A 310 9.66 18.79 -2.82
N PHE A 311 9.34 17.50 -2.87
CA PHE A 311 8.21 16.98 -3.63
C PHE A 311 6.98 17.01 -2.72
N GLU A 312 6.08 17.94 -3.01
CA GLU A 312 4.83 18.11 -2.28
C GLU A 312 3.71 17.37 -2.99
N PHE A 313 2.88 16.68 -2.22
CA PHE A 313 1.62 16.11 -2.66
C PHE A 313 0.57 16.29 -1.56
N ASP A 314 -0.70 16.19 -1.93
CA ASP A 314 -1.81 16.33 -1.01
C ASP A 314 -1.84 15.19 0.03
N GLU A 315 -1.56 15.52 1.29
CA GLU A 315 -1.52 14.54 2.39
C GLU A 315 -2.88 13.91 2.68
N THR A 316 -3.99 14.52 2.25
CA THR A 316 -5.34 13.96 2.42
C THR A 316 -5.54 12.65 1.65
N VAL A 317 -4.65 12.33 0.71
CA VAL A 317 -4.65 11.08 -0.04
C VAL A 317 -4.18 9.89 0.80
N LEU A 318 -3.43 10.15 1.87
CA LEU A 318 -2.87 9.10 2.71
C LEU A 318 -3.96 8.36 3.48
N GLN A 319 -3.94 7.04 3.34
CA GLN A 319 -4.91 6.13 3.96
C GLN A 319 -4.39 5.69 5.33
N THR A 320 -4.40 6.59 6.32
CA THR A 320 -3.85 6.33 7.67
C THR A 320 -4.70 5.34 8.48
N LYS A 321 -5.95 5.09 8.05
CA LYS A 321 -6.92 4.18 8.68
C LYS A 321 -6.32 2.83 9.06
N GLY A 322 -5.71 2.13 8.08
CA GLY A 322 -5.21 0.78 8.29
C GLY A 322 -4.15 0.69 9.38
N CYS A 323 -3.22 1.65 9.39
CA CYS A 323 -2.14 1.71 10.38
C CYS A 323 -2.68 1.93 11.80
N ILE A 324 -3.64 2.84 11.96
CA ILE A 324 -4.25 3.16 13.26
C ILE A 324 -5.12 1.98 13.74
N GLN A 325 -5.91 1.37 12.85
CA GLN A 325 -6.74 0.21 13.17
C GLN A 325 -5.90 -1.01 13.56
N ALA A 326 -4.78 -1.25 12.87
CA ALA A 326 -3.83 -2.31 13.20
C ALA A 326 -3.16 -2.07 14.58
N ALA A 327 -2.74 -0.84 14.87
CA ALA A 327 -2.17 -0.49 16.17
C ALA A 327 -3.19 -0.67 17.31
N SER A 328 -4.45 -0.26 17.10
CA SER A 328 -5.55 -0.52 18.04
C SER A 328 -5.80 -2.02 18.24
N LEU A 329 -5.76 -2.81 17.17
CA LEU A 329 -5.97 -4.26 17.25
C LEU A 329 -4.83 -4.96 17.99
N LEU A 330 -3.57 -4.55 17.77
CA LEU A 330 -2.42 -5.05 18.53
C LEU A 330 -2.52 -4.72 20.01
N LEU A 331 -2.86 -3.48 20.37
CA LEU A 331 -3.02 -3.08 21.77
C LEU A 331 -4.14 -3.85 22.47
N ARG A 332 -5.26 -4.09 21.79
CA ARG A 332 -6.35 -4.92 22.33
C ARG A 332 -5.90 -6.35 22.59
N LEU A 333 -5.22 -6.95 21.61
CA LEU A 333 -4.71 -8.31 21.72
C LEU A 333 -3.69 -8.42 22.87
N ASP A 334 -2.74 -7.48 22.96
CA ASP A 334 -1.72 -7.47 24.00
C ASP A 334 -2.35 -7.27 25.39
N THR A 335 -3.32 -6.38 25.52
CA THR A 335 -4.04 -6.15 26.78
C THR A 335 -4.83 -7.38 27.20
N ALA A 336 -5.44 -8.10 26.25
CA ALA A 336 -6.14 -9.36 26.53
C ALA A 336 -5.18 -10.47 27.00
N LEU A 337 -4.02 -10.62 26.34
CA LEU A 337 -2.97 -11.58 26.75
C LEU A 337 -2.43 -11.26 28.16
N ILE A 338 -2.14 -9.99 28.44
CA ILE A 338 -1.62 -9.58 29.76
C ILE A 338 -2.69 -9.80 30.84
N GLY A 339 -3.94 -9.43 30.57
CA GLY A 339 -5.07 -9.67 31.49
C GLY A 339 -5.28 -11.15 31.80
N ASP A 340 -5.24 -12.01 30.77
CA ASP A 340 -5.32 -13.46 30.92
C ASP A 340 -4.17 -14.02 31.77
N PHE A 341 -2.95 -13.61 31.48
CA PHE A 341 -1.75 -14.02 32.23
C PHE A 341 -1.86 -13.68 33.72
N LEU A 342 -2.30 -12.45 34.03
CA LEU A 342 -2.48 -12.00 35.40
C LEU A 342 -3.64 -12.69 36.12
N THR A 343 -4.69 -13.07 35.39
CA THR A 343 -5.80 -13.87 35.92
C THR A 343 -5.29 -15.22 36.40
N LEU A 344 -4.53 -15.94 35.57
CA LEU A 344 -3.92 -17.22 35.93
C LEU A 344 -2.93 -17.08 37.11
N TYR A 345 -2.15 -16.01 37.14
CA TYR A 345 -1.23 -15.71 38.23
C TYR A 345 -1.97 -15.53 39.57
N LYS A 346 -3.11 -14.82 39.58
CA LYS A 346 -3.92 -14.63 40.79
C LYS A 346 -4.64 -15.90 41.24
N GLN A 347 -5.13 -16.71 40.29
CA GLN A 347 -5.77 -18.00 40.60
C GLN A 347 -4.81 -19.02 41.22
N THR A 348 -3.50 -18.84 41.03
CA THR A 348 -2.50 -19.72 41.63
C THR A 348 -2.45 -19.51 43.16
N PRO A 349 -2.71 -20.55 43.97
CA PRO A 349 -2.76 -20.43 45.43
C PRO A 349 -1.43 -19.91 45.99
N GLY A 350 -1.51 -19.04 47.00
CA GLY A 350 -0.34 -18.54 47.71
C GLY A 350 0.27 -19.65 48.56
N GLY A 351 1.41 -20.17 48.13
CA GLY A 351 2.24 -21.12 48.88
C GLY A 351 3.71 -20.74 48.76
N SER A 352 4.59 -21.43 49.49
CA SER A 352 6.04 -21.15 49.50
C SER A 352 6.66 -21.11 48.11
N ASN A 353 6.11 -21.88 47.15
CA ASN A 353 6.69 -22.07 45.81
C ASN A 353 6.10 -21.13 44.73
N LYS A 354 5.33 -20.10 45.10
CA LYS A 354 4.67 -19.21 44.14
C LYS A 354 5.71 -18.25 43.52
N CYS A 355 5.71 -18.19 42.19
CA CYS A 355 6.53 -17.27 41.41
C CYS A 355 6.29 -15.81 41.83
N VAL A 356 7.36 -15.03 41.99
CA VAL A 356 7.28 -13.57 42.21
C VAL A 356 7.21 -12.90 40.85
N LEU A 357 6.14 -12.15 40.59
CA LEU A 357 5.91 -11.45 39.32
C LEU A 357 6.20 -9.95 39.47
N HIS A 358 7.10 -9.42 38.65
CA HIS A 358 7.27 -7.98 38.47
C HIS A 358 6.86 -7.59 37.06
N LEU A 359 5.93 -6.64 36.94
CA LEU A 359 5.36 -6.21 35.66
C LEU A 359 5.58 -4.71 35.47
N ASP A 360 6.15 -4.35 34.32
CA ASP A 360 6.32 -2.96 33.87
C ASP A 360 5.71 -2.82 32.47
N LEU A 361 4.62 -2.04 32.37
CA LEU A 361 3.86 -1.80 31.15
C LEU A 361 4.08 -0.39 30.60
N GLN A 362 5.13 0.33 31.03
CA GLN A 362 5.41 1.68 30.54
C GLN A 362 5.57 1.73 29.02
N ALA A 363 6.25 0.73 28.43
CA ALA A 363 6.41 0.66 26.97
C ALA A 363 5.07 0.48 26.24
N ASN A 364 4.15 -0.31 26.80
CA ASN A 364 2.82 -0.57 26.22
C ASN A 364 1.96 0.70 26.30
N ARG A 365 2.04 1.46 27.40
CA ARG A 365 1.35 2.74 27.52
C ARG A 365 1.85 3.77 26.52
N LYS A 366 3.16 3.78 26.22
CA LYS A 366 3.74 4.62 25.15
C LYS A 366 3.19 4.26 23.76
N GLU A 367 2.96 2.99 23.46
CA GLU A 367 2.28 2.61 22.21
C GLU A 367 0.82 3.07 22.18
N GLY A 368 0.11 3.06 23.32
CA GLY A 368 -1.23 3.65 23.45
C GLY A 368 -1.24 5.18 23.26
N GLU A 369 -0.23 5.88 23.76
CA GLU A 369 -0.03 7.33 23.54
C GLU A 369 0.21 7.61 22.05
N LYS A 370 1.06 6.82 21.40
CA LYS A 370 1.32 6.92 19.96
C LYS A 370 0.06 6.68 19.13
N LEU A 371 -0.74 5.66 19.47
CA LEU A 371 -2.04 5.44 18.83
C LEU A 371 -2.94 6.67 18.95
N THR A 372 -3.03 7.25 20.16
CA THR A 372 -3.83 8.44 20.44
C THR A 372 -3.37 9.61 19.58
N ALA A 373 -2.06 9.88 19.52
CA ALA A 373 -1.49 10.95 18.71
C ALA A 373 -1.80 10.76 17.21
N MET A 374 -1.63 9.55 16.67
CA MET A 374 -1.95 9.25 15.28
C MET A 374 -3.45 9.43 14.98
N ALA A 375 -4.32 9.05 15.92
CA ALA A 375 -5.77 9.18 15.81
C ALA A 375 -6.24 10.64 15.93
N VAL A 376 -5.58 11.47 16.72
CA VAL A 376 -5.81 12.93 16.77
C VAL A 376 -5.48 13.58 15.43
N THR A 377 -4.28 13.32 14.89
CA THR A 377 -3.84 13.87 13.60
C THR A 377 -4.77 13.47 12.45
N SER A 378 -5.31 12.25 12.50
CA SER A 378 -6.23 11.73 11.47
C SER A 378 -7.71 11.97 11.76
N GLN A 379 -8.06 12.73 12.82
CA GLN A 379 -9.45 13.00 13.24
C GLN A 379 -10.33 11.76 13.46
N ARG A 380 -9.73 10.67 13.95
CA ARG A 380 -10.38 9.38 14.20
C ARG A 380 -10.77 9.24 15.67
N VAL A 381 -11.93 9.77 16.03
CA VAL A 381 -12.35 9.87 17.43
C VAL A 381 -12.48 8.49 18.09
N LEU A 382 -12.98 7.49 17.36
CA LEU A 382 -13.10 6.12 17.90
C LEU A 382 -11.74 5.59 18.39
N GLN A 383 -10.69 5.69 17.55
CA GLN A 383 -9.35 5.21 17.91
C GLN A 383 -8.67 6.11 18.95
N GLN A 384 -9.05 7.38 19.07
CA GLN A 384 -8.60 8.23 20.20
C GLN A 384 -9.14 7.70 21.53
N VAL A 385 -10.44 7.38 21.59
CA VAL A 385 -11.06 6.80 22.78
C VAL A 385 -10.43 5.44 23.10
N GLU A 386 -10.22 4.58 22.10
CA GLU A 386 -9.52 3.30 22.29
C GLU A 386 -8.11 3.49 22.87
N GLY A 387 -7.34 4.46 22.37
CA GLY A 387 -6.01 4.79 22.89
C GLY A 387 -6.02 5.13 24.37
N TYR A 388 -6.97 5.96 24.82
CA TYR A 388 -7.16 6.25 26.24
C TYR A 388 -7.61 5.02 27.05
N LEU A 389 -8.53 4.22 26.50
CA LEU A 389 -9.00 3.00 27.16
C LEU A 389 -7.88 1.99 27.38
N PHE A 390 -7.05 1.72 26.38
CA PHE A 390 -5.92 0.81 26.52
C PHE A 390 -4.91 1.31 27.55
N ARG A 391 -4.62 2.61 27.58
CA ARG A 391 -3.73 3.19 28.60
C ARG A 391 -4.29 2.99 30.01
N ALA A 392 -5.59 3.25 30.20
CA ALA A 392 -6.26 3.03 31.48
C ALA A 392 -6.26 1.54 31.88
N GLN A 393 -6.51 0.63 30.95
CA GLN A 393 -6.44 -0.82 31.18
C GLN A 393 -5.03 -1.24 31.58
N LEU A 394 -3.99 -0.78 30.86
CA LEU A 394 -2.59 -1.08 31.18
C LEU A 394 -2.18 -0.51 32.54
N CYS A 395 -2.64 0.69 32.92
CA CYS A 395 -2.47 1.22 34.27
C CYS A 395 -3.10 0.28 35.31
N ALA A 396 -4.36 -0.12 35.11
CA ALA A 396 -5.05 -1.03 36.03
C ALA A 396 -4.34 -2.39 36.17
N LEU A 397 -3.86 -2.96 35.06
CA LEU A 397 -3.12 -4.22 35.06
C LEU A 397 -1.78 -4.10 35.81
N GLU A 398 -1.03 -2.99 35.64
CA GLU A 398 0.23 -2.75 36.35
C GLU A 398 -0.01 -2.47 37.85
N CYS A 399 -0.99 -1.64 38.21
CA CYS A 399 -1.36 -1.33 39.61
C CYS A 399 -1.54 -2.59 40.44
N GLN A 400 -2.28 -3.55 39.90
CA GLN A 400 -2.66 -4.77 40.61
C GLN A 400 -1.50 -5.76 40.79
N SER A 401 -0.34 -5.48 40.20
CA SER A 401 0.90 -6.26 40.30
C SER A 401 2.03 -5.53 41.02
N SER A 402 1.83 -4.26 41.37
CA SER A 402 2.87 -3.42 41.96
C SER A 402 2.87 -3.56 43.48
N ASP A 403 4.04 -3.83 44.05
CA ASP A 403 4.25 -3.88 45.50
C ASP A 403 4.53 -2.48 46.10
N GLN A 404 4.66 -1.45 45.26
CA GLN A 404 5.00 -0.07 45.66
C GLN A 404 3.76 0.82 45.72
N PRO A 405 3.35 1.32 46.90
CA PRO A 405 2.13 2.13 47.06
C PRO A 405 2.12 3.42 46.24
N THR A 406 3.22 4.17 46.25
CA THR A 406 3.34 5.44 45.51
C THR A 406 3.17 5.25 44.00
N ARG A 407 3.77 4.18 43.47
CA ARG A 407 3.67 3.83 42.05
C ARG A 407 2.25 3.41 41.68
N ALA A 408 1.57 2.68 42.55
CA ALA A 408 0.18 2.30 42.37
C ALA A 408 -0.74 3.53 42.34
N ASP A 409 -0.53 4.51 43.23
CA ASP A 409 -1.28 5.75 43.25
C ASP A 409 -1.09 6.57 41.96
N ASP A 410 0.14 6.72 41.48
CA ASP A 410 0.45 7.40 40.22
C ASP A 410 -0.26 6.75 39.02
N LEU A 411 -0.21 5.42 38.93
CA LEU A 411 -0.85 4.65 37.87
C LEU A 411 -2.38 4.75 37.93
N LEU A 412 -2.97 4.74 39.14
CA LEU A 412 -4.40 4.95 39.33
C LEU A 412 -4.82 6.36 38.89
N SER A 413 -4.02 7.39 39.21
CA SER A 413 -4.27 8.75 38.72
C SER A 413 -4.23 8.81 37.19
N GLU A 414 -3.16 8.30 36.57
CA GLU A 414 -3.01 8.27 35.11
C GLU A 414 -4.18 7.51 34.43
N GLY A 415 -4.58 6.37 35.01
CA GLY A 415 -5.67 5.56 34.48
C GLY A 415 -7.03 6.27 34.56
N ASN A 416 -7.33 6.94 35.67
CA ASN A 416 -8.56 7.71 35.85
C ASN A 416 -8.62 8.92 34.90
N GLU A 417 -7.51 9.66 34.74
CA GLU A 417 -7.42 10.76 33.77
C GLU A 417 -7.71 10.28 32.34
N CYS A 418 -7.18 9.11 31.95
CA CYS A 418 -7.46 8.53 30.63
C CYS A 418 -8.95 8.22 30.45
N ILE A 419 -9.61 7.65 31.46
CA ILE A 419 -11.06 7.38 31.38
C ILE A 419 -11.87 8.66 31.29
N GLU A 420 -11.49 9.70 32.02
CA GLU A 420 -12.17 11.01 31.93
C GLU A 420 -12.08 11.57 30.51
N GLN A 421 -10.91 11.51 29.87
CA GLN A 421 -10.76 11.93 28.47
C GLN A 421 -11.59 11.06 27.51
N ALA A 422 -11.59 9.74 27.69
CA ALA A 422 -12.40 8.81 26.91
C ALA A 422 -13.91 9.16 27.00
N GLN A 423 -14.42 9.36 28.21
CA GLN A 423 -15.83 9.72 28.44
C GLN A 423 -16.19 11.08 27.84
N LYS A 424 -15.32 12.08 27.99
CA LYS A 424 -15.49 13.41 27.40
C LYS A 424 -15.61 13.33 25.87
N LEU A 425 -14.73 12.56 25.22
CA LEU A 425 -14.78 12.37 23.77
C LEU A 425 -16.05 11.63 23.34
N CYS A 426 -16.44 10.57 24.05
CA CYS A 426 -17.69 9.85 23.79
C CYS A 426 -18.92 10.78 23.88
N ALA A 427 -18.99 11.62 24.91
CA ALA A 427 -20.08 12.56 25.10
C ALA A 427 -20.10 13.66 24.01
N THR A 428 -18.93 14.15 23.61
CA THR A 428 -18.80 15.23 22.62
C THR A 428 -19.15 14.75 21.21
N HIS A 429 -18.75 13.53 20.84
CA HIS A 429 -18.84 13.02 19.47
C HIS A 429 -19.88 11.91 19.27
N GLN A 430 -20.66 11.56 20.31
CA GLN A 430 -21.64 10.47 20.28
C GLN A 430 -21.03 9.15 19.79
N VAL A 431 -19.90 8.77 20.38
CA VAL A 431 -19.25 7.48 20.06
C VAL A 431 -20.03 6.35 20.73
N HIS A 432 -20.64 5.48 19.93
CA HIS A 432 -21.38 4.31 20.39
C HIS A 432 -20.50 3.06 20.45
N GLY A 433 -20.91 2.00 21.16
CA GLY A 433 -20.20 0.71 21.19
C GLY A 433 -19.08 0.55 22.20
N LEU A 434 -18.78 1.58 23.01
CA LEU A 434 -17.68 1.54 23.99
C LEU A 434 -18.12 1.60 25.45
N ALA A 435 -19.42 1.65 25.74
CA ALA A 435 -19.94 1.77 27.10
C ALA A 435 -19.46 0.62 28.00
N ASP A 436 -19.59 -0.63 27.51
CA ASP A 436 -19.16 -1.83 28.24
C ASP A 436 -17.64 -1.85 28.45
N GLU A 437 -16.86 -1.42 27.46
CA GLU A 437 -15.39 -1.32 27.56
C GLU A 437 -14.97 -0.27 28.61
N ILE A 438 -15.65 0.87 28.66
CA ILE A 438 -15.43 1.93 29.66
C ILE A 438 -15.79 1.46 31.06
N GLU A 439 -16.97 0.84 31.23
CA GLU A 439 -17.42 0.34 32.53
C GLU A 439 -16.50 -0.79 33.04
N GLY A 440 -16.11 -1.71 32.15
CA GLY A 440 -15.15 -2.77 32.46
C GLY A 440 -13.82 -2.20 32.93
N THR A 441 -13.29 -1.18 32.24
CA THR A 441 -12.02 -0.54 32.61
C THR A 441 -12.11 0.20 33.94
N LEU A 442 -13.23 0.86 34.25
CA LEU A 442 -13.49 1.45 35.56
C LEU A 442 -13.49 0.41 36.68
N LYS A 443 -14.10 -0.77 36.44
CA LYS A 443 -14.07 -1.88 37.40
C LYS A 443 -12.65 -2.39 37.62
N MET A 444 -11.84 -2.48 36.56
CA MET A 444 -10.42 -2.85 36.65
C MET A 444 -9.62 -1.85 37.50
N LEU A 445 -9.81 -0.54 37.30
CA LEU A 445 -9.15 0.50 38.09
C LEU A 445 -9.54 0.46 39.57
N ARG A 446 -10.77 0.04 39.89
CA ARG A 446 -11.24 -0.17 41.27
C ARG A 446 -10.73 -1.47 41.92
N GLY A 447 -9.86 -2.23 41.24
CA GLY A 447 -9.31 -3.48 41.75
C GLY A 447 -10.28 -4.67 41.69
N SER A 448 -11.33 -4.60 40.86
CA SER A 448 -12.24 -5.74 40.62
C SER A 448 -11.54 -6.87 39.81
N THR A 449 -12.25 -7.98 39.59
CA THR A 449 -11.76 -9.14 38.82
C THR A 449 -11.20 -8.74 37.45
N PHE A 450 -10.14 -9.42 37.03
CA PHE A 450 -9.59 -9.32 35.68
C PHE A 450 -10.61 -9.87 34.68
N TYR A 451 -11.43 -8.99 34.14
CA TYR A 451 -12.22 -9.28 32.97
C TYR A 451 -11.71 -8.35 31.88
N THR A 452 -11.06 -8.91 30.87
CA THR A 452 -10.83 -8.16 29.63
C THR A 452 -12.21 -7.87 29.07
N PRO A 453 -12.64 -6.59 28.97
CA PRO A 453 -13.95 -6.30 28.44
C PRO A 453 -14.06 -6.89 27.03
N VAL A 454 -15.02 -7.81 26.86
CA VAL A 454 -15.31 -8.42 25.57
C VAL A 454 -15.82 -7.33 24.64
N THR A 455 -15.35 -7.38 23.40
CA THR A 455 -15.81 -6.55 22.29
C THR A 455 -17.34 -6.52 22.26
N SER A 456 -17.95 -5.35 22.43
CA SER A 456 -19.41 -5.23 22.49
C SER A 456 -20.10 -5.72 21.21
N GLU A 457 -21.35 -6.17 21.32
CA GLU A 457 -22.17 -6.55 20.15
C GLU A 457 -22.29 -5.39 19.16
N GLU A 458 -22.47 -4.17 19.66
CA GLU A 458 -22.52 -2.94 18.86
C GLU A 458 -21.25 -2.75 18.03
N ARG A 459 -20.09 -3.02 18.61
CA ARG A 459 -18.81 -2.94 17.91
C ARG A 459 -18.65 -4.05 16.89
N MET A 460 -19.13 -5.27 17.18
CA MET A 460 -19.16 -6.34 16.18
C MET A 460 -20.11 -6.05 15.04
N ALA A 461 -21.20 -5.32 15.29
CA ALA A 461 -22.06 -4.81 14.24
C ALA A 461 -21.33 -3.79 13.35
N VAL A 462 -20.49 -2.90 13.91
CA VAL A 462 -19.64 -1.98 13.12
C VAL A 462 -18.65 -2.74 12.25
N VAL A 463 -17.94 -3.73 12.80
CA VAL A 463 -16.99 -4.56 12.03
C VAL A 463 -17.71 -5.39 10.95
N ALA A 464 -18.90 -5.92 11.24
CA ALA A 464 -19.73 -6.61 10.27
C ALA A 464 -20.24 -5.68 9.17
N ALA A 465 -20.57 -4.42 9.50
CA ALA A 465 -20.94 -3.40 8.53
C ALA A 465 -19.76 -3.11 7.60
N MET A 466 -18.54 -2.92 8.12
CA MET A 466 -17.32 -2.78 7.31
C MET A 466 -17.14 -3.95 6.34
N ALA A 467 -17.50 -5.17 6.73
CA ALA A 467 -17.44 -6.35 5.86
C ALA A 467 -18.41 -6.26 4.65
N ARG A 468 -19.56 -5.58 4.83
CA ARG A 468 -20.60 -5.38 3.82
C ARG A 468 -20.29 -4.22 2.88
N GLU A 469 -19.62 -3.18 3.37
CA GLU A 469 -19.25 -1.99 2.59
C GLU A 469 -18.46 -2.32 1.32
N PHE A 470 -17.69 -3.41 1.31
CA PHE A 470 -16.84 -3.81 0.18
C PHE A 470 -17.37 -4.99 -0.65
N ARG A 471 -18.59 -5.48 -0.37
CA ARG A 471 -19.19 -6.65 -1.04
C ARG A 471 -20.35 -6.32 -1.99
N GLY A 472 -20.83 -5.07 -2.05
CA GLY A 472 -22.09 -4.74 -2.72
C GLY A 472 -22.12 -3.43 -3.51
N THR A 473 -23.17 -3.29 -4.33
CA THR A 473 -23.50 -2.20 -5.28
C THR A 473 -23.83 -0.84 -4.63
N GLY A 474 -23.35 -0.60 -3.41
CA GLY A 474 -23.61 0.63 -2.66
C GLY A 474 -22.89 1.84 -3.26
N HIS A 475 -23.50 3.01 -3.11
CA HIS A 475 -22.87 4.27 -3.46
C HIS A 475 -21.94 4.70 -2.32
N TRP A 476 -20.71 5.10 -2.66
CA TRP A 476 -19.68 5.56 -1.73
C TRP A 476 -19.82 7.05 -1.50
N TYR A 477 -19.61 7.46 -0.26
CA TYR A 477 -19.68 8.85 0.15
C TYR A 477 -18.50 9.17 1.07
N ARG A 478 -18.16 10.46 1.16
CA ARG A 478 -17.20 11.01 2.12
C ARG A 478 -17.95 11.89 3.10
N CYS A 479 -17.66 11.74 4.39
CA CYS A 479 -18.11 12.73 5.37
C CYS A 479 -17.32 14.04 5.22
N VAL A 480 -17.70 15.07 5.99
CA VAL A 480 -17.07 16.40 5.95
C VAL A 480 -15.56 16.34 6.27
N ASN A 481 -15.13 15.31 6.99
CA ASN A 481 -13.73 15.06 7.36
C ASN A 481 -13.03 14.07 6.42
N GLY A 482 -13.64 13.69 5.30
CA GLY A 482 -13.05 12.83 4.27
C GLY A 482 -13.14 11.31 4.52
N HIS A 483 -13.71 10.85 5.64
CA HIS A 483 -13.92 9.43 5.90
C HIS A 483 -14.94 8.81 4.96
N PHE A 484 -14.60 7.65 4.38
CA PHE A 484 -15.46 6.90 3.47
C PHE A 484 -16.54 6.11 4.20
N PHE A 485 -17.74 6.09 3.64
CA PHE A 485 -18.85 5.24 4.07
C PHE A 485 -19.73 4.88 2.87
N THR A 486 -20.61 3.89 3.02
CA THR A 486 -21.54 3.47 1.96
C THR A 486 -23.01 3.71 2.34
N ILE A 487 -23.86 3.94 1.34
CA ILE A 487 -25.32 3.95 1.49
C ILE A 487 -25.87 2.77 0.68
N GLY A 488 -26.35 1.74 1.38
CA GLY A 488 -26.45 0.38 0.83
C GLY A 488 -27.77 -0.05 0.18
N GLU A 489 -28.90 0.67 0.33
CA GLU A 489 -30.21 0.04 0.05
C GLU A 489 -31.25 0.82 -0.78
N CYS A 490 -31.05 2.08 -1.19
CA CYS A 490 -32.14 2.82 -1.89
C CYS A 490 -31.71 3.81 -2.99
N GLY A 491 -30.50 3.68 -3.56
CA GLY A 491 -30.06 4.59 -4.63
C GLY A 491 -29.79 6.04 -4.21
N GLY A 492 -29.72 6.31 -2.90
CA GLY A 492 -29.37 7.63 -2.35
C GLY A 492 -29.67 7.77 -0.85
N ALA A 493 -29.36 8.94 -0.29
CA ALA A 493 -29.46 9.21 1.15
C ALA A 493 -30.91 9.43 1.61
N MET A 494 -31.44 8.50 2.41
CA MET A 494 -32.82 8.55 2.94
C MET A 494 -32.91 8.59 4.47
N GLN A 495 -31.81 8.29 5.15
CA GLN A 495 -31.69 8.35 6.59
C GLN A 495 -30.46 9.18 6.97
N ILE A 496 -30.59 9.98 8.04
CA ILE A 496 -29.46 10.68 8.65
C ILE A 496 -28.83 9.75 9.69
N SER A 497 -27.51 9.68 9.69
CA SER A 497 -26.73 8.90 10.65
C SER A 497 -25.46 9.68 11.05
N THR A 498 -24.57 9.05 11.80
CA THR A 498 -23.26 9.60 12.20
C THR A 498 -22.12 8.77 11.61
N CYS A 499 -21.04 9.45 11.23
CA CYS A 499 -19.82 8.80 10.74
C CYS A 499 -19.22 7.95 11.86
N SER A 500 -19.04 6.66 11.62
CA SER A 500 -18.43 5.72 12.57
C SER A 500 -16.98 6.05 12.94
N GLU A 501 -16.30 6.91 12.16
CA GLU A 501 -14.91 7.29 12.37
C GLU A 501 -14.74 8.61 13.15
N CYS A 502 -15.60 9.61 12.91
CA CYS A 502 -15.47 10.95 13.52
C CYS A 502 -16.74 11.53 14.16
N GLY A 503 -17.88 10.85 14.08
CA GLY A 503 -19.15 11.33 14.62
C GLY A 503 -19.83 12.44 13.81
N ALA A 504 -19.22 12.91 12.71
CA ALA A 504 -19.84 13.91 11.84
C ALA A 504 -21.18 13.39 11.26
N ARG A 505 -22.15 14.29 11.06
CA ARG A 505 -23.44 13.91 10.46
C ARG A 505 -23.22 13.41 9.04
N ILE A 506 -23.78 12.24 8.73
CA ILE A 506 -23.75 11.61 7.41
C ILE A 506 -25.16 11.22 6.96
N GLY A 507 -25.27 10.70 5.74
CA GLY A 507 -26.57 10.34 5.16
C GLY A 507 -27.33 11.57 4.72
N GLY A 508 -28.65 11.57 4.89
CA GLY A 508 -29.52 12.58 4.28
C GLY A 508 -31.00 12.21 4.26
N GLN A 509 -31.82 13.03 3.62
CA GLN A 509 -33.25 12.80 3.43
C GLN A 509 -33.63 13.17 2.00
N GLY A 510 -34.62 12.46 1.42
CA GLY A 510 -35.09 12.77 0.06
C GLY A 510 -34.02 12.63 -1.02
N HIS A 511 -33.10 11.66 -0.87
CA HIS A 511 -31.91 11.46 -1.72
C HIS A 511 -30.89 12.62 -1.72
N GLN A 512 -31.07 13.62 -0.85
CA GLN A 512 -30.11 14.71 -0.68
C GLN A 512 -29.26 14.46 0.57
N THR A 513 -27.95 14.50 0.40
CA THR A 513 -27.01 14.35 1.50
C THR A 513 -26.99 15.58 2.39
N VAL A 514 -26.67 15.39 3.67
CA VAL A 514 -26.42 16.50 4.59
C VAL A 514 -25.20 17.33 4.13
N ALA A 515 -25.18 18.61 4.50
CA ALA A 515 -24.11 19.53 4.07
C ALA A 515 -22.71 19.00 4.42
N GLY A 516 -21.78 19.10 3.46
CA GLY A 516 -20.40 18.63 3.59
C GLY A 516 -20.18 17.14 3.26
N VAL A 517 -21.25 16.35 3.11
CA VAL A 517 -21.15 14.98 2.57
C VAL A 517 -21.07 15.03 1.06
N THR A 518 -20.02 14.43 0.49
CA THR A 518 -19.81 14.35 -0.96
C THR A 518 -19.91 12.92 -1.44
N ARG A 519 -20.55 12.69 -2.60
CA ARG A 519 -20.56 11.38 -3.24
C ARG A 519 -19.16 11.09 -3.80
N ALA A 520 -18.60 9.95 -3.43
CA ALA A 520 -17.34 9.46 -3.96
C ALA A 520 -17.56 8.70 -5.28
N ALA A 521 -18.15 9.39 -6.26
CA ALA A 521 -18.42 8.82 -7.59
C ALA A 521 -17.14 8.33 -8.28
N ASP A 522 -16.01 8.98 -7.98
CA ASP A 522 -14.65 8.61 -8.36
C ASP A 522 -14.21 7.23 -7.81
N LEU A 523 -14.74 6.84 -6.65
CA LEU A 523 -14.48 5.54 -6.04
C LEU A 523 -15.47 4.48 -6.58
N GLU A 524 -16.75 4.83 -6.75
CA GLU A 524 -17.82 3.93 -7.22
C GLU A 524 -17.63 3.38 -8.63
N GLU A 525 -17.44 4.25 -9.64
CA GLU A 525 -17.33 3.84 -11.05
C GLU A 525 -16.16 2.87 -11.28
N ASN A 526 -15.18 2.90 -10.38
CA ASN A 526 -13.91 2.21 -10.51
C ASN A 526 -13.81 0.96 -9.61
N LEU A 527 -14.47 0.93 -8.45
CA LEU A 527 -14.53 -0.27 -7.60
C LEU A 527 -15.41 -1.37 -8.20
N ALA A 528 -16.51 -1.00 -8.88
CA ALA A 528 -17.39 -1.97 -9.57
C ALA A 528 -16.66 -2.81 -10.63
N ARG A 529 -15.50 -2.34 -11.11
CA ARG A 529 -14.68 -3.00 -12.13
C ARG A 529 -13.54 -3.85 -11.57
N LEU A 530 -13.22 -3.70 -10.28
CA LEU A 530 -12.16 -4.46 -9.58
C LEU A 530 -12.68 -5.74 -8.90
N ILE A 531 -14.00 -5.96 -8.88
CA ILE A 531 -14.66 -7.10 -8.23
C ILE A 531 -14.79 -8.33 -9.19
N ILE A 532 -14.09 -8.34 -10.34
CA ILE A 532 -14.05 -9.51 -11.24
C ILE A 532 -13.07 -10.57 -10.72
#